data_AF-A0A354XAS7-F1
#
_entry.id   AF-A0A354XAS7-F1
#
_cell.length_a   1.000
_cell.length_b   1.000
_cell.length_c   1.000
_cell.angle_alpha   90.00
_cell.angle_beta   90.00
_cell.angle_gamma   90.00
#
_symmetry.space_group_name_H-M   'P 1'
#
loop_
_entity.id
_entity.type
_entity.pdbx_description
1 polymer ?
#
loop_
_entity_poly.entity_id
_entity_poly.type
_entity_poly.pdbx_seq_one_letter_code
_entity_poly.pdbx_strand_id
1 'polypeptide(L)'
;MRETRHHESAPVSIAPDAFAMEYSKVRNRLPEQVHKPLDIFRDEVLEICAAHGVDHPTKLGREGKHASTKTLEHVARLLENIAYIFEHKEIPPGYKDWEVEIPKGDKFMEVVEKDGRVFFSTNYGVHTGTRIFDSSGHCEDYPNGSIAHRDLEIVDGKSAYIINDPEVNFVFFDGEKIGSPEGYKIASHLLDMNGELVYIATNHGSDRTIIYKNGQPYGSTEGYYEISRLLPVGDELAFAAKKEINSPVHVYLGDHLVSENEDGYQEVIEMAVVNGTLAFLAREDLGYSLLVHNGIHQEVSMFEFCGLQEIDGQLSWIEQRDSGQRLFIGKELQGVYANIHKVLKTKAGIVIVAILEILGNWFLIQKNEIIGNTEGYERIPKPQVVSVGSEIIIASGKSPDMPWVIESASGTHFYSCEKCHLLKAVDDTHFIVIAEEDGKVVQRTFDIEHSPYQGEVNT
;
A
#
# COMPACT_ATOMS: atom_id res chain seq x y z
N MET A 1 63.09 26.23 -15.72
CA MET A 1 62.01 25.27 -15.44
C MET A 1 61.52 25.53 -14.03
N ARG A 2 60.37 26.19 -13.87
CA ARG A 2 59.67 26.33 -12.59
C ARG A 2 58.39 25.51 -12.74
N GLU A 3 58.34 24.36 -12.07
CA GLU A 3 57.13 23.55 -11.95
C GLU A 3 56.13 24.28 -11.06
N THR A 4 55.03 24.72 -11.66
CA THR A 4 53.84 25.15 -10.95
C THR A 4 53.07 23.92 -10.50
N ARG A 5 53.05 23.67 -9.18
CA ARG A 5 52.17 22.68 -8.57
C ARG A 5 50.72 23.11 -8.75
N HIS A 6 49.92 22.26 -9.38
CA HIS A 6 48.47 22.36 -9.37
C HIS A 6 47.99 22.12 -7.93
N HIS A 7 47.23 23.08 -7.42
CA HIS A 7 46.42 22.89 -6.22
C HIS A 7 45.29 21.91 -6.56
N GLU A 8 45.31 20.73 -5.94
CA GLU A 8 44.12 19.90 -5.79
C GLU A 8 43.05 20.72 -5.06
N SER A 9 41.93 20.96 -5.73
CA SER A 9 40.73 21.52 -5.13
C SER A 9 40.19 20.52 -4.11
N ALA A 10 40.13 20.95 -2.84
CA ALA A 10 39.41 20.23 -1.80
C ALA A 10 37.94 20.00 -2.22
N PRO A 11 37.30 18.90 -1.79
CA PRO A 11 35.88 18.70 -2.03
C PRO A 11 35.10 19.87 -1.45
N VAL A 12 34.19 20.41 -2.26
CA VAL A 12 33.32 21.53 -1.89
C VAL A 12 32.46 21.06 -0.73
N SER A 13 32.79 21.51 0.48
CA SER A 13 31.89 21.44 1.64
C SER A 13 30.59 22.14 1.25
N ILE A 14 29.52 21.35 1.15
CA ILE A 14 28.18 21.87 0.90
C ILE A 14 27.85 22.80 2.09
N ALA A 15 27.69 24.09 1.82
CA ALA A 15 27.42 25.09 2.84
C ALA A 15 26.01 24.87 3.43
N PRO A 16 25.83 24.92 4.76
CA PRO A 16 24.57 24.57 5.44
C PRO A 16 23.34 25.41 5.04
N ASP A 17 23.49 26.61 4.47
CA ASP A 17 22.36 27.43 4.01
C ASP A 17 21.63 26.86 2.76
N ALA A 18 22.13 25.74 2.21
CA ALA A 18 21.60 25.08 1.02
C ALA A 18 20.28 24.30 1.25
N PHE A 19 19.91 23.97 2.49
CA PHE A 19 18.83 23.02 2.77
C PHE A 19 17.43 23.51 2.34
N ALA A 20 17.20 24.83 2.34
CA ALA A 20 15.93 25.42 1.91
C ALA A 20 16.01 26.14 0.56
N MET A 21 17.07 26.94 0.32
CA MET A 21 17.12 27.87 -0.81
C MET A 21 17.76 27.28 -2.08
N GLU A 22 18.52 26.17 -1.96
CA GLU A 22 19.12 25.46 -3.09
C GLU A 22 18.41 24.14 -3.42
N TYR A 23 17.57 23.63 -2.52
CA TYR A 23 16.90 22.34 -2.67
C TYR A 23 16.17 22.20 -4.01
N SER A 24 15.24 23.10 -4.34
CA SER A 24 14.49 23.01 -5.60
C SER A 24 15.40 23.10 -6.84
N LYS A 25 16.50 23.86 -6.76
CA LYS A 25 17.46 23.98 -7.87
C LYS A 25 18.27 22.71 -8.07
N VAL A 26 18.68 22.06 -6.98
CA VAL A 26 19.43 20.80 -7.02
C VAL A 26 18.51 19.66 -7.41
N ARG A 27 17.33 19.54 -6.77
CA ARG A 27 16.29 18.55 -7.05
C ARG A 27 15.95 18.50 -8.55
N ASN A 28 15.69 19.65 -9.17
CA ASN A 28 15.35 19.73 -10.60
C ASN A 28 16.46 19.29 -11.56
N ARG A 29 17.70 19.08 -11.07
CA ARG A 29 18.85 18.58 -11.85
C ARG A 29 19.11 17.09 -11.63
N LEU A 30 18.43 16.46 -10.68
CA LEU A 30 18.57 15.04 -10.38
C LEU A 30 17.62 14.21 -11.25
N PRO A 31 17.93 12.91 -11.47
CA PRO A 31 17.01 11.97 -12.10
C PRO A 31 15.66 11.91 -11.36
N GLU A 32 14.56 11.73 -12.09
CA GLU A 32 13.20 11.73 -11.51
C GLU A 32 13.01 10.66 -10.44
N GLN A 33 13.64 9.49 -10.61
CA GLN A 33 13.56 8.37 -9.66
C GLN A 33 14.02 8.71 -8.23
N VAL A 34 14.94 9.67 -8.07
CA VAL A 34 15.44 10.06 -6.73
C VAL A 34 14.67 11.22 -6.11
N HIS A 35 13.76 11.86 -6.84
CA HIS A 35 13.04 13.05 -6.36
C HIS A 35 12.21 12.72 -5.12
N LYS A 36 11.39 11.67 -5.20
CA LYS A 36 10.52 11.26 -4.10
C LYS A 36 11.30 10.81 -2.86
N PRO A 37 12.30 9.91 -2.97
CA PRO A 37 13.24 9.62 -1.87
C PRO A 37 13.83 10.86 -1.20
N LEU A 38 14.31 11.80 -2.02
CA LEU A 38 14.93 13.03 -1.55
C LEU A 38 13.93 13.96 -0.84
N ASP A 39 12.71 14.09 -1.37
CA ASP A 39 11.63 14.88 -0.75
C ASP A 39 11.31 14.32 0.63
N ILE A 40 11.13 13.00 0.75
CA ILE A 40 10.80 12.37 2.02
C ILE A 40 11.89 12.58 3.07
N PHE A 41 13.16 12.36 2.73
CA PHE A 41 14.26 12.56 3.67
C PHE A 41 14.36 14.02 4.15
N ARG A 42 14.18 14.96 3.23
CA ARG A 42 14.17 16.38 3.58
C ARG A 42 13.00 16.70 4.50
N ASP A 43 11.80 16.28 4.15
CA ASP A 43 10.60 16.64 4.88
C ASP A 43 10.61 16.03 6.29
N GLU A 44 11.11 14.81 6.45
CA GLU A 44 11.32 14.19 7.76
C GLU A 44 12.36 14.94 8.61
N VAL A 45 13.49 15.38 8.02
CA VAL A 45 14.45 16.25 8.72
C VAL A 45 13.79 17.54 9.18
N LEU A 46 12.96 18.16 8.33
CA LEU A 46 12.27 19.40 8.65
C LEU A 46 11.20 19.22 9.74
N GLU A 47 10.45 18.11 9.72
CA GLU A 47 9.49 17.73 10.77
C GLU A 47 10.20 17.57 12.12
N ILE A 48 11.32 16.85 12.15
CA ILE A 48 12.13 16.68 13.37
C ILE A 48 12.64 18.04 13.87
N CYS A 49 13.12 18.90 12.98
CA CYS A 49 13.54 20.25 13.33
C CYS A 49 12.40 21.05 13.97
N ALA A 50 11.23 21.08 13.32
CA ALA A 50 10.05 21.78 13.79
C ALA A 50 9.58 21.29 15.17
N ALA A 51 9.56 19.97 15.39
CA ALA A 51 9.20 19.36 16.67
C ALA A 51 10.12 19.79 17.84
N HIS A 52 11.39 20.11 17.53
CA HIS A 52 12.39 20.59 18.48
C HIS A 52 12.48 22.13 18.54
N GLY A 53 11.63 22.85 17.81
CA GLY A 53 11.59 24.31 17.80
C GLY A 53 12.80 24.94 17.11
N VAL A 54 13.40 24.24 16.13
CA VAL A 54 14.48 24.76 15.29
C VAL A 54 14.05 24.72 13.82
N ASP A 55 14.64 25.58 13.01
CA ASP A 55 14.36 25.70 11.57
C ASP A 55 15.43 25.01 10.69
N HIS A 56 16.46 24.43 11.31
CA HIS A 56 17.60 23.86 10.59
C HIS A 56 18.25 22.70 11.36
N PRO A 57 18.66 21.60 10.69
CA PRO A 57 19.27 20.45 11.36
C PRO A 57 20.57 20.76 12.09
N THR A 58 21.37 21.74 11.64
CA THR A 58 22.61 22.15 12.35
C THR A 58 22.37 22.81 13.71
N LYS A 59 21.13 23.24 13.97
CA LYS A 59 20.71 23.81 15.26
C LYS A 59 20.23 22.74 16.23
N LEU A 60 19.92 21.52 15.76
CA LEU A 60 19.56 20.40 16.62
C LEU A 60 20.70 20.09 17.60
N GLY A 61 20.35 19.96 18.89
CA GLY A 61 21.32 19.72 19.96
C GLY A 61 22.09 20.95 20.46
N ARG A 62 21.95 22.11 19.80
CA ARG A 62 22.54 23.39 20.24
C ARG A 62 21.49 24.41 20.67
N GLU A 63 20.38 24.45 19.96
CA GLU A 63 19.26 25.36 20.17
C GLU A 63 17.96 24.56 20.32
N GLY A 64 16.91 25.20 20.85
CA GLY A 64 15.58 24.59 20.99
C GLY A 64 15.48 23.55 22.10
N LYS A 65 14.50 22.64 21.96
CA LYS A 65 14.32 21.50 22.88
C LYS A 65 15.47 20.51 22.69
N HIS A 66 15.95 19.91 23.78
CA HIS A 66 17.01 18.88 23.70
C HIS A 66 16.50 17.63 22.97
N ALA A 67 17.04 17.38 21.79
CA ALA A 67 16.86 16.13 21.05
C ALA A 67 17.62 14.99 21.74
N SER A 68 17.04 13.79 21.71
CA SER A 68 17.70 12.58 22.23
C SER A 68 18.87 12.16 21.32
N THR A 69 19.80 11.35 21.83
CA THR A 69 20.87 10.76 21.00
C THR A 69 20.30 9.97 19.82
N LYS A 70 19.25 9.16 20.05
CA LYS A 70 18.57 8.41 18.99
C LYS A 70 18.00 9.33 17.90
N THR A 71 17.44 10.46 18.30
CA THR A 71 16.93 11.48 17.36
C THR A 71 18.06 12.09 16.52
N LEU A 72 19.20 12.40 17.15
CA LEU A 72 20.36 12.98 16.44
C LEU A 72 21.00 11.97 15.47
N GLU A 73 21.13 10.70 15.87
CA GLU A 73 21.60 9.62 15.02
C GLU A 73 20.68 9.40 13.81
N HIS A 74 19.36 9.50 14.03
CA HIS A 74 18.38 9.43 12.96
C HIS A 74 18.54 10.56 11.94
N VAL A 75 18.62 11.81 12.39
CA VAL A 75 18.84 12.96 11.51
C VAL A 75 20.17 12.86 10.76
N ALA A 76 21.25 12.39 11.41
CA ALA A 76 22.53 12.20 10.74
C ALA A 76 22.43 11.23 9.56
N ARG A 77 21.76 10.09 9.75
CA ARG A 77 21.51 9.10 8.69
C ARG A 77 20.66 9.66 7.54
N LEU A 78 19.62 10.45 7.84
CA LEU A 78 18.82 11.13 6.81
C LEU A 78 19.69 12.09 5.97
N LEU A 79 20.58 12.85 6.62
CA LEU A 79 21.50 13.76 5.93
C LEU A 79 22.55 13.02 5.08
N GLU A 80 23.05 11.88 5.54
CA GLU A 80 23.94 10.99 4.76
C GLU A 80 23.24 10.47 3.51
N ASN A 81 21.98 10.06 3.61
CA ASN A 81 21.17 9.62 2.48
C ASN A 81 20.93 10.77 1.46
N ILE A 82 20.64 11.98 1.94
CA ILE A 82 20.50 13.17 1.09
C ILE A 82 21.83 13.45 0.37
N ALA A 83 22.96 13.39 1.09
CA ALA A 83 24.28 13.59 0.51
C ALA A 83 24.61 12.54 -0.56
N TYR A 84 24.29 11.27 -0.31
CA TYR A 84 24.44 10.19 -1.27
C TYR A 84 23.65 10.46 -2.56
N ILE A 85 22.38 10.85 -2.45
CA ILE A 85 21.56 11.20 -3.64
C ILE A 85 22.20 12.35 -4.43
N PHE A 86 22.74 13.35 -3.75
CA PHE A 86 23.40 14.47 -4.41
C PHE A 86 24.70 14.07 -5.12
N GLU A 87 25.47 13.15 -4.54
CA GLU A 87 26.75 12.69 -5.08
C GLU A 87 26.57 11.67 -6.21
N HIS A 88 25.74 10.67 -5.98
CA HIS A 88 25.59 9.50 -6.87
C HIS A 88 24.42 9.62 -7.83
N LYS A 89 23.43 10.49 -7.55
CA LYS A 89 22.19 10.62 -8.34
C LYS A 89 21.36 9.34 -8.38
N GLU A 90 21.54 8.48 -7.39
CA GLU A 90 20.91 7.18 -7.23
C GLU A 90 20.24 7.09 -5.85
N ILE A 91 19.34 6.13 -5.68
CA ILE A 91 18.72 5.84 -4.38
C ILE A 91 19.81 5.20 -3.49
N PRO A 92 20.02 5.66 -2.24
CA PRO A 92 21.02 5.09 -1.35
C PRO A 92 20.82 3.58 -1.14
N PRO A 93 21.89 2.76 -1.12
CA PRO A 93 21.79 1.37 -0.68
C PRO A 93 21.20 1.28 0.73
N GLY A 94 20.26 0.35 0.94
CA GLY A 94 19.52 0.28 2.20
C GLY A 94 18.61 1.49 2.43
N TYR A 95 18.16 2.14 1.36
CA TYR A 95 17.16 3.21 1.41
C TYR A 95 15.96 2.74 2.27
N LYS A 96 15.79 3.37 3.43
CA LYS A 96 14.74 3.05 4.40
C LYS A 96 14.80 1.63 4.98
N ASP A 97 15.98 1.02 5.03
CA ASP A 97 16.17 -0.13 5.88
C ASP A 97 16.03 0.32 7.34
N TRP A 98 15.08 -0.30 8.03
CA TRP A 98 14.87 -0.09 9.45
C TRP A 98 14.54 -1.42 10.10
N GLU A 99 14.68 -1.43 11.42
CA GLU A 99 14.31 -2.55 12.25
C GLU A 99 13.62 -2.02 13.52
N VAL A 100 12.52 -2.65 13.89
CA VAL A 100 11.79 -2.37 15.12
C VAL A 100 11.65 -3.68 15.88
N GLU A 101 12.20 -3.73 17.09
CA GLU A 101 12.02 -4.86 17.99
C GLU A 101 10.55 -4.97 18.42
N ILE A 102 9.97 -6.16 18.24
CA ILE A 102 8.62 -6.44 18.70
C ILE A 102 8.68 -6.96 20.14
N PRO A 103 7.82 -6.48 21.06
CA PRO A 103 7.70 -7.06 22.39
C PRO A 103 7.43 -8.57 22.32
N LYS A 104 8.14 -9.34 23.16
CA LYS A 104 8.05 -10.80 23.15
C LYS A 104 6.62 -11.28 23.41
N GLY A 105 6.09 -12.07 22.48
CA GLY A 105 4.76 -12.70 22.59
C GLY A 105 3.65 -11.93 21.87
N ASP A 106 3.93 -10.73 21.39
CA ASP A 106 3.08 -10.04 20.43
C ASP A 106 3.03 -10.81 19.11
N LYS A 107 1.90 -10.69 18.41
CA LYS A 107 1.69 -11.25 17.08
C LYS A 107 1.47 -10.12 16.09
N PHE A 108 2.25 -10.12 15.00
CA PHE A 108 2.03 -9.19 13.90
C PHE A 108 0.64 -9.37 13.27
N MET A 109 -0.03 -8.24 13.00
CA MET A 109 -1.38 -8.23 12.44
C MET A 109 -1.41 -7.66 11.03
N GLU A 110 -0.94 -6.42 10.86
CA GLU A 110 -1.04 -5.69 9.60
C GLU A 110 0.13 -4.70 9.45
N VAL A 111 0.49 -4.41 8.20
CA VAL A 111 1.37 -3.31 7.84
C VAL A 111 0.83 -2.57 6.64
N VAL A 112 0.99 -1.25 6.68
CA VAL A 112 0.76 -0.37 5.55
C VAL A 112 2.03 0.40 5.23
N GLU A 113 2.29 0.58 3.94
CA GLU A 113 3.38 1.42 3.46
C GLU A 113 2.86 2.33 2.35
N LYS A 114 3.12 3.62 2.51
CA LYS A 114 2.76 4.66 1.57
C LYS A 114 3.80 5.75 1.59
N ASP A 115 4.32 6.07 0.41
CA ASP A 115 5.31 7.14 0.21
C ASP A 115 6.51 7.01 1.16
N GLY A 116 6.92 5.77 1.40
CA GLY A 116 8.00 5.33 2.26
C GLY A 116 7.78 5.59 3.75
N ARG A 117 6.56 5.93 4.17
CA ARG A 117 6.17 5.84 5.59
C ARG A 117 5.58 4.47 5.83
N VAL A 118 5.89 3.91 7.00
CA VAL A 118 5.36 2.61 7.41
C VAL A 118 4.70 2.73 8.77
N PHE A 119 3.52 2.14 8.86
CA PHE A 119 2.91 1.79 10.14
C PHE A 119 2.59 0.30 10.14
N PHE A 120 2.76 -0.34 11.29
CA PHE A 120 2.34 -1.72 11.47
C PHE A 120 1.73 -1.92 12.84
N SER A 121 0.97 -2.99 12.98
CA SER A 121 0.27 -3.33 14.21
C SER A 121 0.61 -4.72 14.72
N THR A 122 0.61 -4.85 16.04
CA THR A 122 0.71 -6.14 16.72
C THR A 122 -0.42 -6.31 17.71
N ASN A 123 -0.82 -7.55 17.96
CA ASN A 123 -1.76 -7.91 19.02
C ASN A 123 -1.04 -8.66 20.13
N TYR A 124 -1.40 -8.36 21.38
CA TYR A 124 -0.87 -9.02 22.56
C TYR A 124 -1.98 -9.42 23.53
N GLY A 125 -1.68 -10.46 24.32
CA GLY A 125 -2.69 -11.13 25.13
C GLY A 125 -3.63 -11.99 24.29
N VAL A 126 -4.52 -12.73 24.96
CA VAL A 126 -5.35 -13.71 24.26
C VAL A 126 -6.33 -13.00 23.31
N HIS A 127 -6.86 -11.80 23.62
CA HIS A 127 -7.85 -11.11 22.76
C HIS A 127 -8.04 -9.59 22.99
N THR A 128 -7.11 -8.81 23.57
CA THR A 128 -7.49 -7.45 24.02
C THR A 128 -6.53 -6.29 23.78
N GLY A 129 -5.24 -6.52 23.54
CA GLY A 129 -4.28 -5.42 23.38
C GLY A 129 -3.78 -5.30 21.95
N THR A 130 -3.70 -4.07 21.43
CA THR A 130 -3.01 -3.75 20.18
C THR A 130 -1.93 -2.69 20.42
N ARG A 131 -0.82 -2.82 19.71
CA ARG A 131 0.17 -1.75 19.56
C ARG A 131 0.26 -1.31 18.11
N ILE A 132 0.37 -0.01 17.89
CA ILE A 132 0.64 0.59 16.59
C ILE A 132 2.05 1.15 16.62
N PHE A 133 2.86 0.76 15.66
CA PHE A 133 4.25 1.17 15.52
C PHE A 133 4.43 2.00 14.26
N ASP A 134 5.35 2.96 14.32
CA ASP A 134 5.93 3.59 13.13
C ASP A 134 7.32 3.00 12.81
N SER A 135 7.89 3.38 11.66
CA SER A 135 9.24 2.95 11.25
C SER A 135 10.38 3.48 12.14
N SER A 136 10.13 4.43 13.04
CA SER A 136 11.11 4.91 14.02
C SER A 136 11.15 4.06 15.31
N GLY A 137 10.17 3.17 15.45
CA GLY A 137 9.90 2.38 16.65
C GLY A 137 9.14 3.17 17.72
N HIS A 138 8.53 4.30 17.38
CA HIS A 138 7.49 4.89 18.24
C HIS A 138 6.32 3.91 18.32
N CYS A 139 5.69 3.83 19.49
CA CYS A 139 4.64 2.86 19.75
C CYS A 139 3.51 3.53 20.54
N GLU A 140 2.30 3.37 20.03
CA GLU A 140 1.04 3.68 20.71
C GLU A 140 0.42 2.38 21.21
N ASP A 141 -0.08 2.36 22.46
CA ASP A 141 -0.56 1.15 23.12
C ASP A 141 -2.04 1.26 23.49
N TYR A 142 -2.83 0.27 23.06
CA TYR A 142 -4.27 0.17 23.24
C TYR A 142 -4.60 -1.14 23.99
N PRO A 143 -4.53 -1.16 25.33
CA PRO A 143 -4.59 -2.40 26.11
C PRO A 143 -5.94 -3.13 26.12
N ASN A 144 -7.02 -2.44 25.72
CA ASN A 144 -8.39 -2.96 25.69
C ASN A 144 -8.99 -2.95 24.28
N GLY A 145 -8.20 -2.66 23.26
CA GLY A 145 -8.66 -2.57 21.89
C GLY A 145 -7.90 -3.52 20.98
N SER A 146 -8.60 -4.02 19.95
CA SER A 146 -8.03 -4.84 18.90
C SER A 146 -8.12 -4.15 17.54
N ILE A 147 -7.12 -4.32 16.69
CA ILE A 147 -7.19 -3.92 15.28
C ILE A 147 -7.46 -5.16 14.40
N ALA A 148 -8.36 -5.03 13.44
CA ALA A 148 -8.57 -6.06 12.43
C ALA A 148 -7.70 -5.78 11.18
N HIS A 149 -7.63 -6.74 10.27
CA HIS A 149 -6.96 -6.54 8.99
C HIS A 149 -7.76 -5.57 8.11
N ARG A 150 -7.10 -4.54 7.54
CA ARG A 150 -7.64 -3.36 6.84
C ARG A 150 -8.18 -2.25 7.75
N ASP A 151 -7.83 -2.29 9.03
CA ASP A 151 -8.17 -1.21 9.97
C ASP A 151 -6.99 -0.26 10.20
N LEU A 152 -5.96 -0.30 9.35
CA LEU A 152 -4.81 0.60 9.36
C LEU A 152 -4.60 1.20 7.96
N GLU A 153 -4.29 2.50 7.88
CA GLU A 153 -4.02 3.22 6.63
C GLU A 153 -3.06 4.40 6.87
N ILE A 154 -2.44 4.91 5.81
CA ILE A 154 -1.65 6.15 5.80
C ILE A 154 -2.39 7.23 4.98
N VAL A 155 -2.75 8.33 5.64
CA VAL A 155 -3.42 9.48 5.04
C VAL A 155 -2.57 10.71 5.27
N ASP A 156 -2.16 11.39 4.18
CA ASP A 156 -1.27 12.56 4.22
C ASP A 156 -0.01 12.34 5.10
N GLY A 157 0.57 11.14 4.98
CA GLY A 157 1.75 10.74 5.74
C GLY A 157 1.54 10.48 7.24
N LYS A 158 0.29 10.49 7.72
CA LYS A 158 -0.10 10.21 9.09
C LYS A 158 -0.85 8.89 9.20
N SER A 159 -0.78 8.24 10.35
CA SER A 159 -1.53 7.01 10.59
C SER A 159 -3.02 7.28 10.78
N ALA A 160 -3.84 6.44 10.18
CA ALA A 160 -5.26 6.34 10.47
C ALA A 160 -5.57 4.88 10.83
N TYR A 161 -6.30 4.65 11.92
CA TYR A 161 -6.67 3.29 12.30
C TYR A 161 -7.97 3.19 13.09
N ILE A 162 -8.56 2.00 13.07
CA ILE A 162 -9.75 1.65 13.86
C ILE A 162 -9.33 0.74 15.00
N ILE A 163 -9.68 1.13 16.23
CA ILE A 163 -9.55 0.29 17.41
C ILE A 163 -10.92 -0.25 17.77
N ASN A 164 -11.07 -1.57 17.70
CA ASN A 164 -12.25 -2.34 18.07
C ASN A 164 -12.18 -2.70 19.56
N ASP A 165 -12.94 -2.00 20.39
CA ASP A 165 -13.28 -2.39 21.75
C ASP A 165 -14.56 -3.27 21.69
N PRO A 166 -14.72 -4.33 22.50
CA PRO A 166 -15.85 -5.26 22.44
C PRO A 166 -17.25 -4.69 22.17
N GLU A 167 -17.54 -3.45 22.59
CA GLU A 167 -18.83 -2.81 22.39
C GLU A 167 -18.79 -1.57 21.47
N VAL A 168 -17.60 -1.05 21.16
CA VAL A 168 -17.41 0.26 20.55
C VAL A 168 -16.17 0.30 19.66
N ASN A 169 -16.31 0.85 18.46
CA ASN A 169 -15.19 1.16 17.58
C ASN A 169 -14.81 2.64 17.69
N PHE A 170 -13.51 2.91 17.76
CA PHE A 170 -12.97 4.27 17.69
C PHE A 170 -12.09 4.44 16.47
N VAL A 171 -12.23 5.57 15.78
CA VAL A 171 -11.34 5.95 14.67
C VAL A 171 -10.32 6.94 15.21
N PHE A 172 -9.05 6.64 14.94
CA PHE A 172 -7.92 7.50 15.27
C PHE A 172 -7.29 8.03 13.98
N PHE A 173 -6.84 9.28 14.04
CA PHE A 173 -6.04 9.92 13.00
C PHE A 173 -4.91 10.69 13.67
N ASP A 174 -3.67 10.34 13.33
CA ASP A 174 -2.46 10.94 13.92
C ASP A 174 -2.42 10.82 15.46
N GLY A 175 -2.81 9.64 15.97
CA GLY A 175 -2.90 9.36 17.41
C GLY A 175 -4.11 10.00 18.12
N GLU A 176 -4.87 10.87 17.44
CA GLU A 176 -6.04 11.54 18.01
C GLU A 176 -7.35 10.83 17.64
N LYS A 177 -8.22 10.65 18.64
CA LYS A 177 -9.58 10.14 18.41
C LYS A 177 -10.41 11.18 17.68
N ILE A 178 -11.02 10.80 16.55
CA ILE A 178 -11.86 11.68 15.74
C ILE A 178 -13.29 11.17 15.60
N GLY A 179 -14.20 12.07 15.21
CA GLY A 179 -15.61 11.74 14.98
C GLY A 179 -16.42 11.61 16.27
N SER A 180 -17.17 10.51 16.43
CA SER A 180 -18.04 10.29 17.60
C SER A 180 -17.22 10.15 18.90
N PRO A 181 -17.43 11.00 19.92
CA PRO A 181 -16.71 10.91 21.20
C PRO A 181 -17.11 9.65 21.99
N GLU A 182 -18.35 9.18 21.82
CA GLU A 182 -18.86 7.93 22.40
C GLU A 182 -18.43 6.71 21.58
N GLY A 183 -17.82 6.93 20.42
CA GLY A 183 -17.44 5.90 19.46
C GLY A 183 -18.59 5.46 18.56
N TYR A 184 -18.34 4.41 17.79
CA TYR A 184 -19.23 3.86 16.78
C TYR A 184 -19.63 2.43 17.14
N LYS A 185 -20.83 2.02 16.73
CA LYS A 185 -21.22 0.61 16.81
C LYS A 185 -20.35 -0.25 15.88
N ILE A 186 -20.06 0.28 14.68
CA ILE A 186 -19.19 -0.33 13.67
C ILE A 186 -18.47 0.83 12.96
N ALA A 187 -17.18 0.69 12.69
CA ALA A 187 -16.42 1.53 11.79
C ALA A 187 -15.55 0.64 10.89
N SER A 188 -15.37 1.02 9.63
CA SER A 188 -14.59 0.26 8.65
C SER A 188 -14.21 1.10 7.42
N HIS A 189 -13.43 0.50 6.51
CA HIS A 189 -13.05 1.07 5.21
C HIS A 189 -12.32 2.42 5.30
N LEU A 190 -11.22 2.47 6.06
CA LEU A 190 -10.30 3.60 6.01
C LEU A 190 -9.72 3.73 4.60
N LEU A 191 -9.69 4.95 4.07
CA LEU A 191 -9.02 5.26 2.82
C LEU A 191 -8.53 6.71 2.81
N ASP A 192 -7.46 6.94 2.05
CA ASP A 192 -6.97 8.28 1.74
C ASP A 192 -7.65 8.81 0.46
N MET A 193 -8.27 9.99 0.55
CA MET A 193 -8.77 10.75 -0.58
C MET A 193 -8.11 12.12 -0.59
N ASN A 194 -7.04 12.27 -1.38
CA ASN A 194 -6.29 13.52 -1.56
C ASN A 194 -5.80 14.16 -0.25
N GLY A 195 -5.30 13.33 0.67
CA GLY A 195 -4.81 13.75 1.99
C GLY A 195 -5.90 13.84 3.06
N GLU A 196 -7.14 13.48 2.73
CA GLU A 196 -8.27 13.49 3.66
C GLU A 196 -8.69 12.06 3.99
N LEU A 197 -8.88 11.80 5.29
CA LEU A 197 -9.28 10.49 5.77
C LEU A 197 -10.78 10.30 5.52
N VAL A 198 -11.13 9.26 4.77
CA VAL A 198 -12.50 8.82 4.58
C VAL A 198 -12.71 7.45 5.23
N TYR A 199 -13.86 7.26 5.86
CA TYR A 199 -14.28 5.98 6.42
C TYR A 199 -15.80 5.87 6.47
N ILE A 200 -16.32 4.67 6.73
CA ILE A 200 -17.74 4.49 7.03
C ILE A 200 -17.94 4.06 8.48
N ALA A 201 -19.02 4.53 9.08
CA ALA A 201 -19.38 4.11 10.43
C ALA A 201 -20.90 4.15 10.68
N THR A 202 -21.33 3.31 11.62
CA THR A 202 -22.69 3.28 12.16
C THR A 202 -22.66 3.82 13.59
N ASN A 203 -23.43 4.88 13.85
CA ASN A 203 -23.52 5.48 15.18
C ASN A 203 -24.28 4.58 16.17
N HIS A 204 -23.98 4.73 17.47
CA HIS A 204 -24.77 4.07 18.51
C HIS A 204 -26.25 4.48 18.43
N GLY A 205 -27.15 3.51 18.55
CA GLY A 205 -28.59 3.72 18.43
C GLY A 205 -29.10 3.95 17.01
N SER A 206 -28.23 3.90 16.00
CA SER A 206 -28.60 3.97 14.58
C SER A 206 -28.41 2.61 13.89
N ASP A 207 -29.23 2.36 12.88
CA ASP A 207 -29.05 1.32 11.87
C ASP A 207 -28.52 1.88 10.54
N ARG A 208 -28.21 3.19 10.51
CA ARG A 208 -27.71 3.88 9.33
C ARG A 208 -26.19 3.97 9.34
N THR A 209 -25.59 3.67 8.21
CA THR A 209 -24.17 3.83 7.90
C THR A 209 -23.96 5.18 7.23
N ILE A 210 -23.02 5.96 7.77
CA ILE A 210 -22.65 7.28 7.26
C ILE A 210 -21.20 7.21 6.75
N ILE A 211 -20.92 7.93 5.66
CA ILE A 211 -19.55 8.20 5.22
C ILE A 211 -19.04 9.39 6.01
N TYR A 212 -17.87 9.27 6.59
CA TYR A 212 -17.19 10.35 7.28
C TYR A 212 -15.96 10.76 6.51
N LYS A 213 -15.70 12.07 6.51
CA LYS A 213 -14.51 12.69 5.96
C LYS A 213 -13.87 13.56 7.05
N ASN A 214 -12.67 13.20 7.51
CA ASN A 214 -11.98 13.81 8.65
C ASN A 214 -12.88 13.92 9.90
N GLY A 215 -13.69 12.89 10.16
CA GLY A 215 -14.60 12.82 11.30
C GLY A 215 -15.91 13.60 11.16
N GLN A 216 -16.16 14.25 10.02
CA GLN A 216 -17.43 14.92 9.72
C GLN A 216 -18.26 14.10 8.73
N PRO A 217 -19.60 14.03 8.86
CA PRO A 217 -20.45 13.38 7.86
C PRO A 217 -20.23 13.95 6.45
N TYR A 218 -20.16 13.08 5.47
CA TYR A 218 -19.99 13.39 4.04
C TYR A 218 -21.13 12.78 3.23
N GLY A 219 -21.70 13.56 2.30
CA GLY A 219 -22.89 13.16 1.54
C GLY A 219 -24.16 13.20 2.40
N SER A 220 -24.92 12.10 2.42
CA SER A 220 -26.16 12.02 3.19
C SER A 220 -25.92 12.02 4.71
N THR A 221 -26.37 13.06 5.41
CA THR A 221 -26.34 13.12 6.87
C THR A 221 -27.35 12.18 7.54
N GLU A 222 -28.39 11.78 6.81
CA GLU A 222 -29.32 10.74 7.27
C GLU A 222 -28.70 9.33 7.18
N GLY A 223 -27.61 9.20 6.42
CA GLY A 223 -26.91 7.95 6.15
C GLY A 223 -27.64 7.06 5.14
N TYR A 224 -27.16 5.83 5.05
CA TYR A 224 -27.65 4.76 4.19
C TYR A 224 -27.94 3.54 5.05
N TYR A 225 -28.79 2.62 4.60
CA TYR A 225 -28.94 1.34 5.30
C TYR A 225 -27.62 0.56 5.26
N GLU A 226 -26.96 0.52 4.11
CA GLU A 226 -25.72 -0.20 3.89
C GLU A 226 -24.85 0.53 2.87
N ILE A 227 -23.54 0.59 3.10
CA ILE A 227 -22.54 1.03 2.11
C ILE A 227 -21.57 -0.12 1.92
N SER A 228 -21.49 -0.66 0.71
CA SER A 228 -20.75 -1.90 0.43
C SER A 228 -19.40 -1.67 -0.23
N ARG A 229 -19.21 -0.53 -0.90
CA ARG A 229 -17.98 -0.18 -1.64
C ARG A 229 -17.71 1.32 -1.55
N LEU A 230 -16.44 1.69 -1.45
CA LEU A 230 -15.94 3.06 -1.50
C LEU A 230 -14.68 3.10 -2.38
N LEU A 231 -14.55 4.14 -3.21
CA LEU A 231 -13.39 4.32 -4.08
C LEU A 231 -13.22 5.81 -4.44
N PRO A 232 -12.05 6.43 -4.20
CA PRO A 232 -11.73 7.74 -4.75
C PRO A 232 -11.70 7.74 -6.28
N VAL A 233 -12.32 8.75 -6.91
CA VAL A 233 -12.31 8.99 -8.36
C VAL A 233 -11.98 10.46 -8.60
N GLY A 234 -10.70 10.78 -8.79
CA GLY A 234 -10.23 12.16 -8.84
C GLY A 234 -10.45 12.86 -7.50
N ASP A 235 -11.23 13.94 -7.50
CA ASP A 235 -11.58 14.71 -6.29
C ASP A 235 -12.91 14.27 -5.66
N GLU A 236 -13.58 13.30 -6.27
CA GLU A 236 -14.88 12.80 -5.82
C GLU A 236 -14.76 11.39 -5.23
N LEU A 237 -15.78 11.00 -4.47
CA LEU A 237 -15.88 9.68 -3.88
C LEU A 237 -16.98 8.89 -4.58
N ALA A 238 -16.63 7.75 -5.18
CA ALA A 238 -17.60 6.78 -5.64
C ALA A 238 -17.96 5.80 -4.53
N PHE A 239 -19.24 5.46 -4.40
CA PHE A 239 -19.69 4.46 -3.43
C PHE A 239 -20.96 3.73 -3.88
N ALA A 240 -21.09 2.49 -3.43
CA ALA A 240 -22.27 1.66 -3.64
C ALA A 240 -23.08 1.55 -2.34
N ALA A 241 -24.37 1.90 -2.37
CA ALA A 241 -25.19 1.97 -1.16
C ALA A 241 -26.65 1.55 -1.37
N LYS A 242 -27.25 0.99 -0.31
CA LYS A 242 -28.69 0.77 -0.17
C LYS A 242 -29.29 1.87 0.67
N LYS A 243 -30.35 2.51 0.17
CA LYS A 243 -31.07 3.53 0.95
C LYS A 243 -31.94 2.93 2.03
N GLU A 244 -32.53 1.76 1.79
CA GLU A 244 -33.43 1.10 2.74
C GLU A 244 -33.14 -0.39 2.85
N ILE A 245 -33.68 -1.02 3.90
CA ILE A 245 -33.67 -2.48 4.01
C ILE A 245 -34.38 -3.11 2.81
N ASN A 246 -33.73 -4.08 2.16
CA ASN A 246 -34.20 -4.73 0.93
C ASN A 246 -34.34 -3.79 -0.29
N SER A 247 -33.77 -2.59 -0.28
CA SER A 247 -33.66 -1.78 -1.49
C SER A 247 -32.54 -2.29 -2.40
N PRO A 248 -32.63 -2.03 -3.72
CA PRO A 248 -31.50 -2.19 -4.61
C PRO A 248 -30.31 -1.32 -4.17
N VAL A 249 -29.13 -1.73 -4.62
CA VAL A 249 -27.86 -1.03 -4.49
C VAL A 249 -27.73 -0.02 -5.62
N HIS A 250 -27.45 1.24 -5.28
CA HIS A 250 -27.17 2.29 -6.24
C HIS A 250 -25.70 2.71 -6.14
N VAL A 251 -25.11 3.08 -7.28
CA VAL A 251 -23.74 3.60 -7.35
C VAL A 251 -23.79 5.12 -7.49
N TYR A 252 -23.13 5.81 -6.56
CA TYR A 252 -23.00 7.25 -6.54
C TYR A 252 -21.57 7.65 -6.85
N LEU A 253 -21.41 8.85 -7.40
CA LEU A 253 -20.16 9.59 -7.51
C LEU A 253 -20.45 10.98 -6.96
N GLY A 254 -19.87 11.28 -5.79
CA GLY A 254 -20.30 12.43 -5.00
C GLY A 254 -21.75 12.27 -4.55
N ASP A 255 -22.61 13.23 -4.89
CA ASP A 255 -24.05 13.22 -4.62
C ASP A 255 -24.89 12.79 -5.85
N HIS A 256 -24.24 12.40 -6.94
CA HIS A 256 -24.89 12.04 -8.20
C HIS A 256 -24.98 10.53 -8.39
N LEU A 257 -26.13 10.04 -8.89
CA LEU A 257 -26.29 8.66 -9.33
C LEU A 257 -25.54 8.45 -10.65
N VAL A 258 -24.64 7.47 -10.73
CA VAL A 258 -23.77 7.25 -11.89
C VAL A 258 -24.43 6.41 -12.97
N SER A 259 -25.40 5.58 -12.60
CA SER A 259 -25.98 4.59 -13.50
C SER A 259 -27.29 5.07 -14.13
N GLU A 260 -27.48 4.73 -15.40
CA GLU A 260 -28.78 4.82 -16.08
C GLU A 260 -29.84 3.87 -15.50
N ASN A 261 -29.41 2.85 -14.74
CA ASN A 261 -30.31 1.95 -14.05
C ASN A 261 -30.90 2.62 -12.79
N GLU A 262 -32.01 3.35 -13.00
CA GLU A 262 -32.80 4.00 -11.95
C GLU A 262 -33.39 2.99 -10.95
N ASP A 263 -33.59 1.74 -11.36
CA ASP A 263 -34.05 0.64 -10.51
C ASP A 263 -32.92 0.04 -9.66
N GLY A 264 -31.67 0.39 -9.94
CA GLY A 264 -30.49 -0.07 -9.21
C GLY A 264 -30.11 -1.53 -9.44
N TYR A 265 -29.15 -2.01 -8.65
CA TYR A 265 -28.55 -3.33 -8.78
C TYR A 265 -28.88 -4.21 -7.58
N GLN A 266 -28.87 -5.54 -7.76
CA GLN A 266 -28.93 -6.46 -6.64
C GLN A 266 -27.67 -6.34 -5.75
N GLU A 267 -26.52 -6.20 -6.41
CA GLU A 267 -25.21 -6.11 -5.76
C GLU A 267 -24.21 -5.36 -6.67
N VAL A 268 -23.26 -4.67 -6.05
CA VAL A 268 -22.06 -4.14 -6.71
C VAL A 268 -20.86 -4.92 -6.20
N ILE A 269 -20.21 -5.65 -7.10
CA ILE A 269 -19.18 -6.65 -6.79
C ILE A 269 -17.82 -5.97 -6.62
N GLU A 270 -17.41 -5.15 -7.59
CA GLU A 270 -16.11 -4.47 -7.60
C GLU A 270 -16.24 -3.07 -8.23
N MET A 271 -15.35 -2.16 -7.87
CA MET A 271 -15.21 -0.82 -8.48
C MET A 271 -13.73 -0.57 -8.79
N ALA A 272 -13.46 0.12 -9.89
CA ALA A 272 -12.12 0.52 -10.30
C ALA A 272 -12.14 1.89 -10.99
N VAL A 273 -10.99 2.57 -10.98
CA VAL A 273 -10.77 3.78 -11.80
C VAL A 273 -10.04 3.36 -13.06
N VAL A 274 -10.58 3.73 -14.22
CA VAL A 274 -9.98 3.49 -15.54
C VAL A 274 -9.91 4.79 -16.32
N ASN A 275 -8.70 5.24 -16.66
CA ASN A 275 -8.44 6.55 -17.28
C ASN A 275 -9.14 7.72 -16.54
N GLY A 276 -9.13 7.70 -15.21
CA GLY A 276 -9.78 8.71 -14.38
C GLY A 276 -11.32 8.64 -14.34
N THR A 277 -11.94 7.60 -14.91
CA THR A 277 -13.39 7.39 -14.88
C THR A 277 -13.77 6.14 -14.09
N LEU A 278 -14.96 6.15 -13.48
CA LEU A 278 -15.45 5.01 -12.71
C LEU A 278 -15.87 3.85 -13.62
N ALA A 279 -15.38 2.66 -13.31
CA ALA A 279 -15.92 1.39 -13.79
C ALA A 279 -16.34 0.53 -12.61
N PHE A 280 -17.36 -0.31 -12.78
CA PHE A 280 -17.78 -1.26 -11.76
C PHE A 280 -18.42 -2.52 -12.34
N LEU A 281 -18.34 -3.59 -11.57
CA LEU A 281 -19.03 -4.85 -11.81
C LEU A 281 -20.26 -4.92 -10.92
N ALA A 282 -21.42 -5.25 -11.48
CA ALA A 282 -22.68 -5.33 -10.74
C ALA A 282 -23.48 -6.58 -11.13
N ARG A 283 -24.49 -6.92 -10.32
CA ARG A 283 -25.46 -7.99 -10.59
C ARG A 283 -26.88 -7.43 -10.65
N GLU A 284 -27.66 -7.87 -11.64
CA GLU A 284 -29.10 -7.56 -11.78
C GLU A 284 -30.01 -8.69 -11.26
N ASP A 285 -31.31 -8.41 -11.11
CA ASP A 285 -32.34 -9.27 -10.49
C ASP A 285 -32.56 -10.66 -11.15
N LEU A 286 -31.90 -10.95 -12.28
CA LEU A 286 -31.91 -12.24 -12.96
C LEU A 286 -30.57 -12.99 -12.89
N GLY A 287 -29.63 -12.49 -12.06
CA GLY A 287 -28.31 -13.09 -11.85
C GLY A 287 -27.29 -12.77 -12.94
N TYR A 288 -27.62 -11.90 -13.91
CA TYR A 288 -26.64 -11.43 -14.89
C TYR A 288 -25.61 -10.53 -14.21
N SER A 289 -24.33 -10.78 -14.53
CA SER A 289 -23.24 -9.87 -14.22
C SER A 289 -23.14 -8.82 -15.32
N LEU A 290 -22.96 -7.58 -14.89
CA LEU A 290 -22.79 -6.42 -15.74
C LEU A 290 -21.41 -5.82 -15.53
N LEU A 291 -20.85 -5.34 -16.63
CA LEU A 291 -19.76 -4.40 -16.57
C LEU A 291 -20.28 -3.01 -16.97
N VAL A 292 -20.12 -2.05 -16.08
CA VAL A 292 -20.51 -0.66 -16.29
C VAL A 292 -19.26 0.20 -16.31
N HIS A 293 -19.11 1.04 -17.33
CA HIS A 293 -18.00 1.98 -17.45
C HIS A 293 -18.55 3.34 -17.84
N ASN A 294 -18.26 4.36 -17.01
CA ASN A 294 -18.77 5.71 -17.18
C ASN A 294 -20.31 5.77 -17.28
N GLY A 295 -21.00 5.02 -16.43
CA GLY A 295 -22.47 4.93 -16.40
C GLY A 295 -23.09 4.08 -17.52
N ILE A 296 -22.31 3.63 -18.51
CA ILE A 296 -22.79 2.89 -19.67
C ILE A 296 -22.54 1.39 -19.48
N HIS A 297 -23.57 0.58 -19.70
CA HIS A 297 -23.45 -0.88 -19.72
C HIS A 297 -22.60 -1.32 -20.93
N GLN A 298 -21.43 -1.89 -20.67
CA GLN A 298 -20.49 -2.32 -21.72
C GLN A 298 -20.69 -3.79 -22.08
N GLU A 299 -20.81 -4.65 -21.07
CA GLU A 299 -20.90 -6.10 -21.23
C GLU A 299 -21.92 -6.70 -20.26
N VAL A 300 -22.60 -7.75 -20.72
CA VAL A 300 -23.59 -8.51 -19.94
C VAL A 300 -23.28 -9.98 -20.08
N SER A 301 -23.14 -10.69 -18.97
CA SER A 301 -22.91 -12.13 -18.96
C SER A 301 -23.78 -12.85 -17.93
N MET A 302 -24.13 -14.09 -18.21
CA MET A 302 -24.71 -15.01 -17.19
C MET A 302 -23.65 -15.54 -16.23
N PHE A 303 -22.38 -15.32 -16.55
CA PHE A 303 -21.23 -15.77 -15.78
C PHE A 303 -20.79 -14.69 -14.80
N GLU A 304 -20.05 -15.08 -13.76
CA GLU A 304 -19.52 -14.15 -12.76
C GLU A 304 -18.33 -13.36 -13.33
N PHE A 305 -18.29 -12.07 -13.03
CA PHE A 305 -17.15 -11.21 -13.34
C PHE A 305 -16.35 -10.89 -12.06
N CYS A 306 -15.03 -10.80 -12.18
CA CYS A 306 -14.13 -10.36 -11.11
C CYS A 306 -12.84 -9.73 -11.67
N GLY A 307 -11.96 -9.24 -10.79
CA GLY A 307 -10.63 -8.78 -11.15
C GLY A 307 -10.62 -7.54 -12.04
N LEU A 308 -11.53 -6.61 -11.75
CA LEU A 308 -11.66 -5.34 -12.47
C LEU A 308 -10.44 -4.45 -12.19
N GLN A 309 -9.69 -4.09 -13.23
CA GLN A 309 -8.54 -3.18 -13.11
C GLN A 309 -8.22 -2.48 -14.44
N GLU A 310 -7.39 -1.43 -14.40
CA GLU A 310 -6.83 -0.78 -15.59
C GLU A 310 -5.51 -1.47 -16.02
N ILE A 311 -5.37 -1.75 -17.31
CA ILE A 311 -4.13 -2.20 -17.95
C ILE A 311 -3.94 -1.38 -19.23
N ASP A 312 -2.85 -0.60 -19.31
CA ASP A 312 -2.51 0.22 -20.48
C ASP A 312 -3.62 1.18 -20.92
N GLY A 313 -4.30 1.81 -19.96
CA GLY A 313 -5.45 2.69 -20.25
C GLY A 313 -6.67 1.92 -20.77
N GLN A 314 -6.70 0.61 -20.66
CA GLN A 314 -7.85 -0.22 -21.02
C GLN A 314 -8.38 -0.92 -19.78
N LEU A 315 -9.70 -1.10 -19.77
CA LEU A 315 -10.37 -1.87 -18.75
C LEU A 315 -10.06 -3.35 -18.94
N SER A 316 -9.68 -4.05 -17.87
CA SER A 316 -9.55 -5.50 -17.85
C SER A 316 -10.47 -6.11 -16.81
N TRP A 317 -10.98 -7.31 -17.10
CA TRP A 317 -11.79 -8.10 -16.19
C TRP A 317 -11.64 -9.58 -16.48
N ILE A 318 -12.08 -10.40 -15.53
CA ILE A 318 -12.07 -11.85 -15.60
C ILE A 318 -13.51 -12.34 -15.65
N GLU A 319 -13.83 -13.19 -16.61
CA GLU A 319 -15.12 -13.90 -16.68
C GLU A 319 -14.95 -15.36 -16.23
N GLN A 320 -15.70 -15.76 -15.20
CA GLN A 320 -15.65 -17.10 -14.62
C GLN A 320 -16.64 -18.05 -15.30
N ARG A 321 -16.13 -19.09 -15.98
CA ARG A 321 -16.94 -20.12 -16.63
C ARG A 321 -16.65 -21.50 -16.03
N ASP A 322 -17.53 -22.45 -16.33
CA ASP A 322 -17.35 -23.86 -15.94
C ASP A 322 -16.04 -24.46 -16.46
N SER A 323 -15.52 -23.93 -17.58
CA SER A 323 -14.27 -24.37 -18.21
C SER A 323 -13.02 -23.60 -17.73
N GLY A 324 -13.15 -22.78 -16.68
CA GLY A 324 -12.10 -21.88 -16.19
C GLY A 324 -12.42 -20.40 -16.41
N GLN A 325 -11.43 -19.56 -16.15
CA GLN A 325 -11.50 -18.11 -16.18
C GLN A 325 -10.94 -17.53 -17.48
N ARG A 326 -11.65 -16.54 -18.04
CA ARG A 326 -11.24 -15.83 -19.26
C ARG A 326 -10.80 -14.42 -18.92
N LEU A 327 -9.58 -14.06 -19.30
CA LEU A 327 -9.07 -12.69 -19.12
C LEU A 327 -9.38 -11.85 -20.36
N PHE A 328 -10.04 -10.72 -20.16
CA PHE A 328 -10.30 -9.72 -21.19
C PHE A 328 -9.52 -8.44 -20.88
N ILE A 329 -8.98 -7.81 -21.91
CA ILE A 329 -8.42 -6.45 -21.87
C ILE A 329 -9.04 -5.68 -23.03
N GLY A 330 -9.71 -4.58 -22.73
CA GLY A 330 -10.56 -3.89 -23.71
C GLY A 330 -11.66 -4.83 -24.20
N LYS A 331 -11.67 -5.19 -25.48
CA LYS A 331 -12.61 -6.18 -26.04
C LYS A 331 -11.94 -7.48 -26.47
N GLU A 332 -10.66 -7.62 -26.15
CA GLU A 332 -9.82 -8.73 -26.63
C GLU A 332 -9.64 -9.79 -25.54
N LEU A 333 -9.97 -11.04 -25.90
CA LEU A 333 -9.68 -12.20 -25.05
C LEU A 333 -8.17 -12.49 -25.07
N GLN A 334 -7.54 -12.37 -23.92
CA GLN A 334 -6.10 -12.62 -23.76
C GLN A 334 -5.79 -14.11 -23.58
N GLY A 335 -6.69 -14.85 -22.92
CA GLY A 335 -6.51 -16.29 -22.72
C GLY A 335 -7.57 -16.91 -21.80
N VAL A 336 -7.47 -18.23 -21.65
CA VAL A 336 -8.32 -19.04 -20.76
C VAL A 336 -7.41 -19.77 -19.77
N TYR A 337 -7.70 -19.64 -18.48
CA TYR A 337 -6.87 -20.13 -17.39
C TYR A 337 -7.75 -20.92 -16.41
N ALA A 338 -7.18 -21.88 -15.69
CA ALA A 338 -7.96 -22.62 -14.71
C ALA A 338 -8.48 -21.70 -13.59
N ASN A 339 -7.58 -20.92 -12.99
CA ASN A 339 -7.91 -19.93 -11.95
C ASN A 339 -6.85 -18.83 -11.91
N ILE A 340 -7.20 -17.63 -12.35
CA ILE A 340 -6.39 -16.41 -12.28
C ILE A 340 -6.49 -15.85 -10.87
N HIS A 341 -5.33 -15.69 -10.24
CA HIS A 341 -5.23 -15.05 -8.94
C HIS A 341 -5.01 -13.54 -9.04
N LYS A 342 -4.11 -13.12 -9.94
CA LYS A 342 -3.71 -11.72 -10.10
C LYS A 342 -3.20 -11.49 -11.52
N VAL A 343 -3.44 -10.30 -12.06
CA VAL A 343 -2.87 -9.86 -13.34
C VAL A 343 -1.91 -8.71 -13.06
N LEU A 344 -0.66 -8.87 -13.47
CA LEU A 344 0.43 -7.91 -13.27
C LEU A 344 0.83 -7.32 -14.62
N LYS A 345 1.08 -6.01 -14.63
CA LYS A 345 1.70 -5.32 -15.77
C LYS A 345 3.19 -5.19 -15.52
N THR A 346 4.01 -5.53 -16.51
CA THR A 346 5.47 -5.36 -16.51
C THR A 346 5.91 -4.63 -17.78
N LYS A 347 7.16 -4.14 -17.83
CA LYS A 347 7.77 -3.59 -19.05
C LYS A 347 7.88 -4.62 -20.18
N ALA A 348 7.92 -5.92 -19.86
CA ALA A 348 7.95 -7.01 -20.84
C ALA A 348 6.55 -7.42 -21.34
N GLY A 349 5.49 -6.90 -20.71
CA GLY A 349 4.10 -7.15 -21.04
C GLY A 349 3.28 -7.60 -19.83
N ILE A 350 2.10 -8.16 -20.08
CA ILE A 350 1.22 -8.66 -19.03
C ILE A 350 1.69 -10.03 -18.55
N VAL A 351 1.76 -10.19 -17.23
CA VAL A 351 2.01 -11.45 -16.54
C VAL A 351 0.78 -11.84 -15.75
N ILE A 352 0.37 -13.09 -15.88
CA ILE A 352 -0.82 -13.64 -15.24
C ILE A 352 -0.35 -14.61 -14.18
N VAL A 353 -0.75 -14.37 -12.94
CA VAL A 353 -0.49 -15.27 -11.81
C VAL A 353 -1.71 -16.17 -11.72
N ALA A 354 -1.54 -17.45 -12.06
CA ALA A 354 -2.62 -18.42 -12.12
C ALA A 354 -2.32 -19.67 -11.29
N ILE A 355 -3.36 -20.32 -10.78
CA ILE A 355 -3.29 -21.59 -10.07
C ILE A 355 -3.64 -22.70 -11.06
N LEU A 356 -2.81 -23.75 -11.12
CA LEU A 356 -3.19 -24.98 -11.80
C LEU A 356 -3.80 -25.96 -10.77
N GLU A 357 -5.04 -26.37 -11.01
CA GLU A 357 -5.84 -27.18 -10.08
C GLU A 357 -5.21 -28.54 -9.73
N ILE A 358 -4.37 -29.08 -10.60
CA ILE A 358 -3.87 -30.46 -10.47
C ILE A 358 -2.96 -30.62 -9.23
N LEU A 359 -2.31 -29.54 -8.77
CA LEU A 359 -1.41 -29.58 -7.62
C LEU A 359 -1.61 -28.44 -6.62
N GLY A 360 -2.51 -27.48 -6.92
CA GLY A 360 -2.72 -26.30 -6.08
C GLY A 360 -1.55 -25.30 -6.11
N ASN A 361 -0.54 -25.54 -6.94
CA ASN A 361 0.60 -24.65 -7.13
C ASN A 361 0.24 -23.45 -8.00
N TRP A 362 0.94 -22.35 -7.74
CA TRP A 362 0.83 -21.09 -8.46
C TRP A 362 1.88 -21.05 -9.55
N PHE A 363 1.50 -20.54 -10.71
CA PHE A 363 2.34 -20.42 -11.89
C PHE A 363 2.26 -18.98 -12.39
N LEU A 364 3.41 -18.47 -12.82
CA LEU A 364 3.48 -17.21 -13.53
C LEU A 364 3.41 -17.52 -15.02
N ILE A 365 2.48 -16.89 -15.73
CA ILE A 365 2.24 -17.11 -17.15
C ILE A 365 2.43 -15.78 -17.88
N GLN A 366 3.33 -15.75 -18.85
CA GLN A 366 3.53 -14.60 -19.74
C GLN A 366 3.45 -15.08 -21.19
N LYS A 367 2.60 -14.45 -22.01
CA LYS A 367 2.41 -14.84 -23.43
C LYS A 367 2.13 -16.34 -23.63
N ASN A 368 1.35 -16.94 -22.73
CA ASN A 368 1.02 -18.37 -22.71
C ASN A 368 2.18 -19.33 -22.40
N GLU A 369 3.30 -18.82 -21.89
CA GLU A 369 4.43 -19.60 -21.41
C GLU A 369 4.55 -19.47 -19.89
N ILE A 370 4.90 -20.57 -19.21
CA ILE A 370 5.23 -20.54 -17.78
C ILE A 370 6.60 -19.89 -17.63
N ILE A 371 6.70 -18.88 -16.77
CA ILE A 371 7.97 -18.24 -16.37
C ILE A 371 8.25 -18.53 -14.88
N GLY A 372 9.50 -18.40 -14.45
CA GLY A 372 9.88 -18.73 -13.07
C GLY A 372 9.97 -20.23 -12.81
N ASN A 373 9.55 -20.62 -11.61
CA ASN A 373 9.61 -22.00 -11.18
C ASN A 373 8.60 -22.88 -11.95
N THR A 374 9.10 -23.82 -12.75
CA THR A 374 8.27 -24.75 -13.52
C THR A 374 7.54 -25.79 -12.66
N GLU A 375 7.96 -26.00 -11.42
CA GLU A 375 7.24 -26.83 -10.44
C GLU A 375 6.10 -26.05 -9.77
N GLY A 376 6.08 -24.72 -9.94
CA GLY A 376 5.14 -23.79 -9.34
C GLY A 376 5.49 -23.42 -7.89
N TYR A 377 4.77 -22.43 -7.38
CA TYR A 377 4.93 -21.92 -6.01
C TYR A 377 3.83 -22.50 -5.13
N GLU A 378 4.20 -22.93 -3.92
CA GLU A 378 3.23 -23.50 -2.99
C GLU A 378 2.18 -22.48 -2.54
N ARG A 379 0.96 -22.96 -2.27
CA ARG A 379 -0.20 -22.10 -1.96
C ARG A 379 -0.17 -21.52 -0.54
N ILE A 380 0.54 -22.19 0.38
CA ILE A 380 0.46 -21.89 1.81
C ILE A 380 1.88 -21.73 2.37
N PRO A 381 2.25 -20.53 2.82
CA PRO A 381 1.46 -19.30 2.81
C PRO A 381 1.19 -18.75 1.39
N LYS A 382 0.15 -17.93 1.25
CA LYS A 382 -0.23 -17.32 -0.04
C LYS A 382 0.94 -16.48 -0.58
N PRO A 383 1.49 -16.79 -1.77
CA PRO A 383 2.61 -16.03 -2.31
C PRO A 383 2.26 -14.56 -2.51
N GLN A 384 3.23 -13.68 -2.27
CA GLN A 384 3.16 -12.28 -2.66
C GLN A 384 3.94 -12.09 -3.95
N VAL A 385 3.38 -11.30 -4.86
CA VAL A 385 3.98 -11.08 -6.19
C VAL A 385 3.82 -9.63 -6.60
N VAL A 386 4.91 -9.06 -7.11
CA VAL A 386 4.96 -7.69 -7.63
C VAL A 386 5.82 -7.62 -8.89
N SER A 387 5.51 -6.67 -9.78
CA SER A 387 6.37 -6.38 -10.93
C SER A 387 7.31 -5.23 -10.61
N VAL A 388 8.58 -5.40 -10.97
CA VAL A 388 9.64 -4.38 -10.85
C VAL A 388 10.29 -4.27 -12.23
N GLY A 389 9.95 -3.22 -12.97
CA GLY A 389 10.40 -3.05 -14.36
C GLY A 389 9.92 -4.20 -15.26
N SER A 390 10.85 -4.96 -15.84
CA SER A 390 10.54 -6.15 -16.65
C SER A 390 10.45 -7.44 -15.84
N GLU A 391 10.84 -7.42 -14.57
CA GLU A 391 10.90 -8.59 -13.71
C GLU A 391 9.65 -8.76 -12.84
N ILE A 392 9.49 -9.99 -12.36
CA ILE A 392 8.51 -10.37 -11.34
C ILE A 392 9.28 -10.83 -10.11
N ILE A 393 9.00 -10.19 -8.97
CA ILE A 393 9.52 -10.57 -7.67
C ILE A 393 8.45 -11.33 -6.91
N ILE A 394 8.87 -12.40 -6.25
CA ILE A 394 8.00 -13.39 -5.62
C ILE A 394 8.51 -13.61 -4.21
N ALA A 395 7.64 -13.42 -3.22
CA ALA A 395 7.85 -13.90 -1.87
C ALA A 395 6.99 -15.14 -1.66
N SER A 396 7.61 -16.27 -1.33
CA SER A 396 6.91 -17.53 -1.10
C SER A 396 7.53 -18.33 0.04
N GLY A 397 6.73 -19.16 0.71
CA GLY A 397 7.19 -20.12 1.71
C GLY A 397 6.69 -21.52 1.34
N LYS A 398 7.47 -22.56 1.66
CA LYS A 398 7.07 -23.97 1.43
C LYS A 398 6.05 -24.47 2.45
N SER A 399 6.01 -23.86 3.63
CA SER A 399 5.01 -24.18 4.64
C SER A 399 4.90 -23.02 5.62
N PRO A 400 3.85 -22.97 6.47
CA PRO A 400 3.70 -21.93 7.49
C PRO A 400 4.88 -21.79 8.45
N ASP A 401 5.65 -22.87 8.66
CA ASP A 401 6.76 -22.93 9.63
C ASP A 401 8.14 -22.82 8.96
N MET A 402 8.20 -22.70 7.64
CA MET A 402 9.44 -22.57 6.89
C MET A 402 9.72 -21.10 6.56
N PRO A 403 11.00 -20.70 6.51
CA PRO A 403 11.38 -19.36 6.05
C PRO A 403 10.79 -19.06 4.67
N TRP A 404 10.41 -17.80 4.50
CA TRP A 404 10.05 -17.25 3.20
C TRP A 404 11.31 -16.96 2.40
N VAL A 405 11.20 -17.16 1.10
CA VAL A 405 12.22 -16.87 0.10
C VAL A 405 11.69 -15.77 -0.82
N ILE A 406 12.50 -14.74 -1.03
CA ILE A 406 12.24 -13.65 -1.97
C ILE A 406 13.19 -13.83 -3.16
N GLU A 407 12.62 -14.05 -4.34
CA GLU A 407 13.36 -14.31 -5.57
C GLU A 407 12.70 -13.67 -6.79
N SER A 408 13.47 -13.50 -7.88
CA SER A 408 12.91 -13.13 -9.18
C SER A 408 12.41 -14.36 -9.94
N ALA A 409 11.51 -14.15 -10.90
CA ALA A 409 11.12 -15.16 -11.87
C ALA A 409 12.30 -15.61 -12.77
N SER A 410 13.40 -14.86 -12.84
CA SER A 410 14.65 -15.33 -13.46
C SER A 410 15.51 -16.23 -12.57
N GLY A 411 15.14 -16.44 -11.30
CA GLY A 411 15.85 -17.29 -10.35
C GLY A 411 16.92 -16.59 -9.52
N THR A 412 16.93 -15.25 -9.49
CA THR A 412 17.83 -14.50 -8.60
C THR A 412 17.27 -14.52 -7.18
N HIS A 413 18.04 -15.03 -6.23
CA HIS A 413 17.70 -14.97 -4.81
C HIS A 413 18.08 -13.60 -4.23
N PHE A 414 17.15 -12.94 -3.56
CA PHE A 414 17.41 -11.65 -2.92
C PHE A 414 17.54 -11.77 -1.40
N TYR A 415 16.67 -12.56 -0.77
CA TYR A 415 16.46 -12.48 0.67
C TYR A 415 15.69 -13.69 1.20
N SER A 416 15.92 -14.01 2.47
CA SER A 416 15.15 -15.00 3.22
C SER A 416 14.75 -14.42 4.57
N CYS A 417 13.53 -14.68 5.03
CA CYS A 417 13.02 -14.18 6.31
C CYS A 417 12.06 -15.16 6.97
N GLU A 418 11.72 -14.97 8.24
CA GLU A 418 10.75 -15.84 8.94
C GLU A 418 9.35 -15.71 8.33
N LYS A 419 8.95 -14.47 8.03
CA LYS A 419 7.65 -14.17 7.44
C LYS A 419 7.69 -12.90 6.61
N CYS A 420 7.17 -12.94 5.39
CA CYS A 420 6.96 -11.75 4.57
C CYS A 420 5.54 -11.20 4.78
N HIS A 421 5.45 -9.93 5.21
CA HIS A 421 4.18 -9.23 5.41
C HIS A 421 3.83 -8.33 4.25
N LEU A 422 4.80 -7.65 3.65
CA LEU A 422 4.61 -6.81 2.48
C LEU A 422 5.72 -7.02 1.46
N LEU A 423 5.35 -7.21 0.20
CA LEU A 423 6.22 -7.11 -0.95
C LEU A 423 5.66 -6.05 -1.91
N LYS A 424 6.42 -4.99 -2.17
CA LYS A 424 5.96 -3.85 -2.97
C LYS A 424 7.08 -3.26 -3.84
N ALA A 425 6.76 -2.94 -5.09
CA ALA A 425 7.65 -2.21 -5.98
C ALA A 425 7.66 -0.73 -5.60
N VAL A 426 8.85 -0.15 -5.54
CA VAL A 426 9.06 1.28 -5.31
C VAL A 426 9.08 2.02 -6.63
N ASP A 427 9.83 1.47 -7.59
CA ASP A 427 9.96 1.95 -8.95
C ASP A 427 10.26 0.76 -9.89
N ASP A 428 10.85 1.05 -11.06
CA ASP A 428 11.16 0.05 -12.08
C ASP A 428 12.40 -0.80 -11.78
N THR A 429 13.20 -0.45 -10.77
CA THR A 429 14.43 -1.16 -10.40
C THR A 429 14.44 -1.57 -8.93
N HIS A 430 13.62 -0.94 -8.09
CA HIS A 430 13.62 -1.16 -6.64
C HIS A 430 12.32 -1.77 -6.13
N PHE A 431 12.46 -2.61 -5.11
CA PHE A 431 11.34 -3.09 -4.31
C PHE A 431 11.70 -3.12 -2.83
N ILE A 432 10.67 -3.09 -1.99
CA ILE A 432 10.79 -3.27 -0.55
C ILE A 432 10.15 -4.57 -0.09
N VAL A 433 10.71 -5.12 0.97
CA VAL A 433 10.17 -6.24 1.73
C VAL A 433 10.01 -5.78 3.17
N ILE A 434 8.81 -5.93 3.73
CA ILE A 434 8.59 -5.81 5.18
C ILE A 434 8.36 -7.22 5.73
N ALA A 435 9.20 -7.62 6.68
CA ALA A 435 9.29 -9.00 7.14
C ALA A 435 9.56 -9.11 8.65
N GLU A 436 9.37 -10.32 9.19
CA GLU A 436 9.88 -10.71 10.51
C GLU A 436 11.27 -11.35 10.38
N GLU A 437 12.21 -10.89 11.21
CA GLU A 437 13.57 -11.43 11.38
C GLU A 437 13.99 -11.38 12.85
N ASP A 438 14.34 -12.52 13.46
CA ASP A 438 14.92 -12.58 14.81
C ASP A 438 14.10 -11.80 15.87
N GLY A 439 12.77 -11.86 15.77
CA GLY A 439 11.84 -11.13 16.66
C GLY A 439 11.71 -9.63 16.39
N LYS A 440 12.19 -9.14 15.24
CA LYS A 440 12.02 -7.76 14.77
C LYS A 440 11.10 -7.71 13.56
N VAL A 441 10.38 -6.60 13.37
CA VAL A 441 9.88 -6.22 12.05
C VAL A 441 10.97 -5.40 11.37
N VAL A 442 11.28 -5.76 10.14
CA VAL A 442 12.29 -5.08 9.34
C VAL A 442 11.72 -4.64 8.01
N GLN A 443 12.23 -3.53 7.50
CA GLN A 443 12.15 -3.20 6.08
C GLN A 443 13.52 -3.42 5.44
N ARG A 444 13.51 -4.02 4.25
CA ARG A 444 14.68 -4.17 3.38
C ARG A 444 14.34 -3.66 1.99
N THR A 445 15.22 -2.84 1.43
CA THR A 445 15.11 -2.35 0.05
C THR A 445 16.14 -3.03 -0.83
N PHE A 446 15.68 -3.50 -1.99
CA PHE A 446 16.49 -4.23 -2.96
C PHE A 446 16.44 -3.52 -4.31
N ASP A 447 17.55 -3.60 -5.04
CA ASP A 447 17.66 -3.21 -6.44
C ASP A 447 17.81 -4.48 -7.29
N ILE A 448 16.97 -4.64 -8.31
CA ILE A 448 17.01 -5.81 -9.19
C ILE A 448 18.23 -5.82 -10.11
N GLU A 449 18.82 -4.66 -10.41
CA GLU A 449 20.02 -4.54 -11.26
C GLU A 449 21.29 -4.85 -10.46
N HIS A 450 21.27 -4.53 -9.17
CA HIS A 450 22.35 -4.79 -8.24
C HIS A 450 21.99 -5.97 -7.34
N SER A 451 22.19 -7.19 -7.87
CA SER A 451 22.05 -8.43 -7.10
C SER A 451 22.64 -8.23 -5.70
N PRO A 452 21.86 -8.42 -4.63
CA PRO A 452 22.37 -8.20 -3.29
C PRO A 452 23.58 -9.09 -3.05
N TYR A 453 24.48 -8.53 -2.25
CA TYR A 453 25.69 -9.14 -1.73
C TYR A 453 25.44 -10.63 -1.41
N GLN A 454 26.27 -11.53 -1.96
CA GLN A 454 26.28 -12.96 -1.64
C GLN A 454 26.75 -13.19 -0.18
N GLY A 455 26.00 -12.68 0.80
CA GLY A 455 26.11 -13.15 2.18
C GLY A 455 25.76 -14.63 2.16
N GLU A 456 26.63 -15.46 2.74
CA GLU A 456 26.45 -16.91 2.76
C GLU A 456 25.03 -17.25 3.22
N VAL A 457 24.28 -17.93 2.34
CA VAL A 457 23.00 -18.55 2.71
C VAL A 457 23.35 -19.58 3.79
N ASN A 458 23.06 -19.27 5.05
CA ASN A 458 23.11 -20.25 6.11
C ASN A 458 21.96 -21.23 5.88
N THR A 459 22.21 -22.23 5.02
CA THR A 459 21.32 -23.37 4.76
C THR A 459 21.20 -24.29 5.95
#